data_AF-A0A7I8DBY6-F1
#
_entry.id   AF-A0A7I8DBY6-F1
#
_cell.length_a   1.000
_cell.length_b   1.000
_cell.length_c   1.000
_cell.angle_alpha   90.00
_cell.angle_beta   90.00
_cell.angle_gamma   90.00
#
_symmetry.space_group_name_H-M   'P 1'
#
loop_
_entity.id
_entity.type
_entity.pdbx_description
1 polymer ?
#
loop_
_entity_poly.entity_id
_entity_poly.type
_entity_poly.pdbx_seq_one_letter_code
_entity_poly.pdbx_strand_id
1 'polypeptide(L)'
;MTQQQANQIKNPKPAGEPKAKGPQMNDRDRINDILAMEKYMTDSLNTAVREASHDTLHQTMMTILNETHQCQRNIFNKMFEKGWYTLEAEDQQKVNQTLQQFQNYASQFPYGNMSGSMTH
;
A
#
# COMPACT_ATOMS: atom_id res chain seq x y z
N MET A 1 -35.90 1.80 -4.44
CA MET A 1 -34.72 2.11 -5.27
C MET A 1 -33.75 2.90 -4.41
N THR A 2 -32.62 2.33 -4.03
CA THR A 2 -31.53 3.06 -3.36
C THR A 2 -30.24 2.70 -4.08
N GLN A 3 -29.70 3.68 -4.81
CA GLN A 3 -28.44 3.59 -5.54
C GLN A 3 -27.31 3.30 -4.54
N GLN A 4 -26.60 2.19 -4.73
CA GLN A 4 -25.32 1.92 -4.08
C GLN A 4 -24.34 3.03 -4.49
N GLN A 5 -23.95 3.85 -3.51
CA GLN A 5 -22.93 4.88 -3.69
C GLN A 5 -21.60 4.21 -4.05
N ALA A 6 -20.99 4.69 -5.13
CA ALA A 6 -19.75 4.13 -5.66
C ALA A 6 -18.58 4.41 -4.70
N ASN A 7 -18.13 3.40 -3.96
CA ASN A 7 -16.93 3.43 -3.12
C ASN A 7 -15.62 3.43 -3.94
N GLN A 8 -15.56 4.16 -5.06
CA GLN A 8 -14.37 4.21 -5.92
C GLN A 8 -13.82 5.63 -6.03
N ILE A 9 -12.57 5.80 -5.63
CA ILE A 9 -11.82 7.05 -5.74
C ILE A 9 -10.86 6.93 -6.94
N LYS A 10 -11.07 7.77 -7.96
CA LYS A 10 -10.18 7.88 -9.13
C LYS A 10 -10.29 9.26 -9.78
N ASN A 11 -9.22 9.74 -10.40
CA ASN A 11 -9.27 10.94 -11.22
C ASN A 11 -9.88 10.66 -12.60
N PRO A 12 -10.41 11.69 -13.29
CA PRO A 12 -10.88 11.55 -14.67
C PRO A 12 -9.72 11.18 -15.61
N LYS A 13 -10.02 10.33 -16.60
CA LYS A 13 -9.05 9.96 -17.63
C LYS A 13 -8.86 11.10 -18.64
N PRO A 14 -7.67 11.26 -19.26
CA PRO A 14 -7.44 12.23 -20.32
C PRO A 14 -8.39 12.01 -21.51
N ALA A 15 -8.92 13.10 -22.09
CA ALA A 15 -9.87 13.04 -23.21
C ALA A 15 -9.30 12.36 -24.48
N GLY A 16 -7.98 12.37 -24.64
CA GLY A 16 -7.28 11.76 -25.79
C GLY A 16 -6.84 10.30 -25.58
N GLU A 17 -7.18 9.67 -24.45
CA GLU A 17 -6.79 8.27 -24.22
C GLU A 17 -7.62 7.34 -25.14
N PRO A 18 -6.98 6.43 -25.90
CA PRO A 18 -7.70 5.50 -26.77
C PRO A 18 -8.70 4.66 -25.98
N LYS A 19 -9.97 4.67 -26.40
CA LYS A 19 -11.04 3.88 -25.77
C LYS A 19 -10.92 2.37 -26.03
N ALA A 20 -10.22 1.98 -27.10
CA ALA A 20 -10.01 0.60 -27.50
C ALA A 20 -8.53 0.22 -27.32
N LYS A 21 -8.26 -0.98 -26.78
CA LYS A 21 -6.92 -1.56 -26.73
C LYS A 21 -6.49 -1.94 -28.15
N GLY A 22 -5.49 -1.24 -28.70
CA GLY A 22 -4.79 -1.67 -29.91
C GLY A 22 -3.72 -2.73 -29.58
N PRO A 23 -3.10 -3.36 -30.59
CA PRO A 23 -1.99 -4.30 -30.39
C PRO A 23 -0.71 -3.61 -29.87
N GLN A 24 -0.69 -2.27 -29.85
CA GLN A 24 0.45 -1.46 -29.42
C GLN A 24 0.36 -1.17 -27.93
N MET A 25 1.49 -1.32 -27.22
CA MET A 25 1.59 -1.00 -25.81
C MET A 25 1.57 0.52 -25.59
N ASN A 26 0.47 1.01 -25.02
CA ASN A 26 0.31 2.42 -24.69
C ASN A 26 0.97 2.78 -23.34
N ASP A 27 1.01 4.06 -23.00
CA ASP A 27 1.62 4.53 -21.74
C ASP A 27 0.99 3.94 -20.48
N ARG A 28 -0.32 3.68 -20.50
CA ARG A 28 -1.02 3.04 -19.40
C ARG A 28 -0.57 1.59 -19.25
N ASP A 29 -0.39 0.86 -20.33
CA ASP A 29 0.12 -0.52 -20.29
C ASP A 29 1.58 -0.54 -19.80
N ARG A 30 2.43 0.37 -20.31
CA ARG A 30 3.83 0.54 -19.87
C ARG A 30 3.95 0.79 -18.37
N ILE A 31 3.19 1.75 -17.84
CA ILE A 31 3.29 2.10 -16.42
C ILE A 31 2.69 1.03 -15.50
N ASN A 32 1.73 0.23 -15.97
CA ASN A 32 1.24 -0.95 -15.23
C ASN A 32 2.31 -2.05 -15.14
N ASP A 33 3.06 -2.28 -16.23
CA ASP A 33 4.17 -3.22 -16.23
C ASP A 33 5.28 -2.78 -15.26
N ILE A 34 5.65 -1.50 -15.31
CA ILE A 34 6.61 -0.91 -14.36
C ILE A 34 6.10 -1.04 -12.91
N LEU A 35 4.82 -0.75 -12.64
CA LEU A 35 4.23 -0.91 -11.30
C LEU A 35 4.30 -2.36 -10.82
N ALA A 36 4.11 -3.34 -11.70
CA ALA A 36 4.22 -4.76 -11.35
C ALA A 36 5.67 -5.14 -11.02
N MET A 37 6.63 -4.64 -11.80
CA MET A 37 8.05 -4.84 -11.56
C MET A 37 8.50 -4.25 -10.21
N GLU A 38 8.08 -3.03 -9.90
CA GLU A 38 8.42 -2.36 -8.64
C GLU A 38 7.87 -3.08 -7.40
N LYS A 39 6.65 -3.64 -7.49
CA LYS A 39 6.11 -4.52 -6.43
C LYS A 39 6.99 -5.74 -6.23
N TYR A 40 7.34 -6.42 -7.32
CA TYR A 40 8.19 -7.60 -7.27
C TYR A 40 9.58 -7.30 -6.66
N MET A 41 10.20 -6.19 -7.05
CA MET A 41 11.48 -5.75 -6.47
C MET A 41 11.34 -5.45 -4.99
N THR A 42 10.30 -4.73 -4.59
CA THR A 42 10.02 -4.38 -3.19
C THR A 42 9.87 -5.64 -2.33
N ASP A 43 9.09 -6.63 -2.77
CA ASP A 43 8.87 -7.87 -2.02
C ASP A 43 10.17 -8.68 -1.89
N SER A 44 10.94 -8.77 -2.99
CA SER A 44 12.22 -9.48 -3.02
C SER A 44 13.27 -8.83 -2.10
N LEU A 45 13.36 -7.50 -2.15
CA LEU A 45 14.28 -6.72 -1.31
C LEU A 45 13.91 -6.80 0.17
N ASN A 46 12.61 -6.80 0.52
CA ASN A 46 12.18 -7.01 1.90
C ASN A 46 12.66 -8.36 2.45
N THR A 47 12.59 -9.43 1.66
CA THR A 47 13.14 -10.74 2.07
C THR A 47 14.66 -10.69 2.19
N ALA A 48 15.36 -10.15 1.19
CA ALA A 48 16.82 -10.06 1.21
C ALA A 48 17.35 -9.24 2.42
N VAL A 49 16.74 -8.09 2.71
CA VAL A 49 17.09 -7.25 3.86
C VAL A 49 16.89 -8.01 5.18
N ARG A 50 15.77 -8.72 5.34
CA ARG A 50 15.48 -9.49 6.57
C ARG A 50 16.46 -10.63 6.82
N GLU A 51 17.05 -11.18 5.77
CA GLU A 51 17.95 -12.34 5.84
C GLU A 51 19.44 -11.98 5.69
N ALA A 52 19.76 -10.70 5.45
CA ALA A 52 21.13 -10.24 5.30
C ALA A 52 21.88 -10.27 6.64
N SER A 53 22.89 -11.14 6.74
CA SER A 53 23.69 -11.34 7.95
C SER A 53 24.90 -10.39 8.08
N HIS A 54 25.22 -9.64 7.04
CA HIS A 54 26.36 -8.72 7.00
C HIS A 54 25.89 -7.26 7.01
N ASP A 55 26.32 -6.48 8.00
CA ASP A 55 25.81 -5.12 8.25
C ASP A 55 25.90 -4.17 7.05
N THR A 56 27.05 -4.11 6.38
CA THR A 56 27.23 -3.23 5.21
C THR A 56 26.29 -3.61 4.05
N LEU A 57 26.08 -4.91 3.84
CA LEU A 57 25.18 -5.41 2.79
C LEU A 57 23.73 -5.10 3.15
N HIS A 58 23.35 -5.35 4.40
CA HIS A 58 22.05 -4.98 4.94
C HIS A 58 21.76 -3.48 4.74
N GLN A 59 22.69 -2.60 5.12
CA GLN A 59 22.55 -1.15 4.94
C GLN A 59 22.39 -0.76 3.46
N THR A 60 23.16 -1.38 2.57
CA THR A 60 23.07 -1.12 1.12
C THR A 60 21.70 -1.54 0.58
N MET A 61 21.24 -2.74 0.93
CA MET A 61 19.93 -3.25 0.52
C MET A 61 18.79 -2.42 1.10
N MET A 62 18.93 -1.92 2.33
CA MET A 62 17.95 -1.03 2.96
C MET A 62 17.85 0.31 2.22
N THR A 63 18.96 0.88 1.78
CA THR A 63 18.95 2.09 0.93
C THR A 63 18.21 1.84 -0.37
N ILE A 64 18.52 0.75 -1.08
CA ILE A 64 17.85 0.39 -2.33
C ILE A 64 16.35 0.18 -2.09
N LEU A 65 15.97 -0.56 -1.04
CA LEU A 65 14.57 -0.78 -0.69
C LEU A 65 13.81 0.52 -0.46
N ASN A 66 14.42 1.49 0.25
CA ASN A 66 13.82 2.80 0.45
C ASN A 66 13.64 3.56 -0.87
N GLU A 67 14.63 3.54 -1.76
CA GLU A 67 14.54 4.16 -3.09
C GLU A 67 13.45 3.51 -3.95
N THR A 68 13.35 2.18 -3.95
CA THR A 68 12.30 1.41 -4.63
C THR A 68 10.91 1.80 -4.10
N HIS A 69 10.74 1.94 -2.78
CA HIS A 69 9.48 2.41 -2.19
C HIS A 69 9.09 3.81 -2.68
N GLN A 70 10.06 4.74 -2.79
CA GLN A 70 9.79 6.08 -3.32
C GLN A 70 9.44 6.05 -4.81
N CYS A 71 10.11 5.20 -5.60
CA CYS A 71 9.79 5.01 -7.01
C CYS A 71 8.36 4.51 -7.20
N GLN A 72 7.99 3.43 -6.51
CA GLN A 72 6.64 2.87 -6.49
C GLN A 72 5.59 3.92 -6.10
N ARG A 73 5.88 4.77 -5.10
CA ARG A 73 4.99 5.86 -4.69
C ARG A 73 4.79 6.89 -5.79
N ASN A 74 5.85 7.28 -6.48
CA ASN A 74 5.78 8.22 -7.60
C ASN A 74 4.98 7.65 -8.78
N ILE A 75 5.18 6.38 -9.11
CA ILE A 75 4.41 5.67 -10.14
C ILE A 75 2.93 5.64 -9.78
N PHE A 76 2.60 5.23 -8.55
CA PHE A 76 1.23 5.23 -8.05
C PHE A 76 0.58 6.62 -8.18
N ASN A 77 1.24 7.67 -7.68
CA ASN A 77 0.73 9.03 -7.74
C ASN A 77 0.51 9.45 -9.21
N LYS A 78 1.44 9.10 -10.11
CA LYS A 78 1.32 9.44 -11.53
C LYS A 78 0.16 8.73 -12.21
N MET A 79 -0.05 7.46 -11.90
CA MET A 79 -1.20 6.69 -12.39
C MET A 79 -2.51 7.23 -11.82
N PHE A 80 -2.54 7.60 -10.54
CA PHE A 80 -3.71 8.18 -9.90
C PHE A 80 -4.06 9.54 -10.52
N GLU A 81 -3.08 10.45 -10.69
CA GLU A 81 -3.23 11.73 -11.41
C GLU A 81 -3.90 11.57 -12.76
N LYS A 82 -3.47 10.56 -13.53
CA LYS A 82 -3.99 10.27 -14.88
C LYS A 82 -5.31 9.49 -14.90
N GLY A 83 -5.89 9.16 -13.74
CA GLY A 83 -7.12 8.36 -13.68
C GLY A 83 -6.94 6.90 -14.11
N TRP A 84 -5.70 6.41 -14.09
CA TRP A 84 -5.34 5.04 -14.48
C TRP A 84 -5.36 4.07 -13.30
N TYR A 85 -5.40 4.60 -12.08
CA TYR A 85 -5.54 3.83 -10.86
C TYR A 85 -6.87 4.16 -10.16
N THR A 86 -7.55 3.13 -9.66
CA THR A 86 -8.78 3.28 -8.88
C THR A 86 -8.53 2.70 -7.50
N LEU A 87 -8.79 3.49 -6.46
CA LEU A 87 -8.81 3.04 -5.09
C LEU A 87 -10.25 2.71 -4.73
N GLU A 88 -10.46 1.58 -4.06
CA GLU A 88 -11.72 1.34 -3.38
C GLU A 88 -11.66 2.04 -2.03
N ALA A 89 -12.61 2.93 -1.75
CA ALA A 89 -12.77 3.47 -0.42
C ALA A 89 -13.18 2.31 0.49
N GLU A 90 -12.36 2.04 1.51
CA GLU A 90 -12.74 1.09 2.55
C GLU A 90 -14.03 1.55 3.22
N ASP A 91 -14.90 0.58 3.52
CA ASP A 91 -16.15 0.88 4.20
C ASP A 91 -15.83 1.40 5.61
N GLN A 92 -16.13 2.67 5.87
CA GLN A 92 -15.89 3.31 7.15
C GLN A 92 -16.49 2.51 8.32
N GLN A 93 -17.58 1.77 8.09
CA GLN A 93 -18.16 0.86 9.08
C GLN A 93 -17.23 -0.30 9.41
N LYS A 94 -16.57 -0.91 8.40
CA LYS A 94 -15.59 -1.98 8.62
C LYS A 94 -14.35 -1.48 9.34
N VAL A 95 -13.86 -0.28 9.00
CA VAL A 95 -12.74 0.34 9.71
C VAL A 95 -13.07 0.52 11.19
N ASN A 96 -14.24 1.08 11.50
CA ASN A 96 -14.70 1.29 12.87
C ASN A 96 -14.90 -0.05 13.62
N GLN A 97 -15.44 -1.08 12.96
CA GLN A 97 -15.59 -2.41 13.54
C GLN A 97 -14.24 -3.04 13.87
N THR A 98 -13.28 -3.01 12.95
CA THR A 98 -11.92 -3.54 13.18
C THR A 98 -11.21 -2.79 14.31
N LEU A 99 -11.37 -1.46 14.38
CA LEU A 99 -10.83 -0.67 15.49
C LEU A 99 -11.44 -1.08 16.84
N GLN A 100 -12.76 -1.26 16.91
CA GLN A 100 -13.43 -1.73 18.12
C GLN A 100 -12.99 -3.15 18.52
N GLN A 101 -12.87 -4.06 17.56
CA GLN A 101 -12.34 -5.41 17.81
C GLN A 101 -10.92 -5.36 18.37
N PHE A 102 -10.05 -4.52 17.80
CA PHE A 102 -8.70 -4.34 18.28
C PHE A 102 -8.66 -3.73 19.69
N GLN A 103 -9.49 -2.74 19.99
CA GLN A 103 -9.59 -2.14 21.33
C GLN A 103 -10.06 -3.18 22.37
N ASN A 104 -11.05 -4.00 22.03
CA ASN A 104 -11.50 -5.11 22.87
C ASN A 104 -10.41 -6.16 23.05
N TYR A 105 -9.65 -6.50 22.00
CA TYR A 105 -8.50 -7.40 22.11
C TYR A 105 -7.39 -6.80 22.99
N ALA A 106 -7.15 -5.49 22.89
CA ALA A 106 -6.14 -4.81 23.69
C ALA A 106 -6.41 -4.86 25.20
N SER A 107 -7.69 -4.97 25.60
CA SER A 107 -8.06 -5.21 27.01
C SER A 107 -7.58 -6.55 27.57
N GLN A 108 -7.22 -7.50 26.70
CA GLN A 108 -6.68 -8.81 27.06
C GLN A 108 -5.15 -8.82 27.15
N PHE A 109 -4.49 -7.68 26.85
CA PHE A 109 -3.04 -7.61 27.01
C PHE A 109 -2.66 -7.70 28.49
N PRO A 110 -1.73 -8.60 28.85
CA PRO A 110 -1.37 -8.88 30.24
C PRO A 110 -0.67 -7.72 30.96
N TYR A 111 -0.40 -6.60 30.28
CA TYR A 111 0.38 -5.47 30.80
C TYR A 111 -0.44 -4.20 31.11
N GLY A 112 -1.78 -4.26 31.05
CA GLY A 112 -2.64 -3.09 31.30
C GLY A 112 -2.80 -2.68 32.77
N ASN A 113 -2.31 -3.47 33.73
CA ASN A 113 -2.52 -3.20 35.15
C ASN A 113 -1.29 -3.55 35.99
N MET A 114 -0.21 -2.78 35.82
CA MET A 114 0.92 -2.80 36.76
C MET A 114 1.07 -1.42 37.41
N SER A 115 0.02 -1.02 38.13
CA SER A 115 0.09 0.07 39.10
C SER A 115 -0.53 -0.42 40.41
N GLY A 116 0.31 -0.52 41.45
CA GLY A 116 -0.13 -0.62 42.84
C GLY A 116 -0.10 -2.02 43.46
N SER A 117 1.06 -2.44 43.96
CA SER A 117 1.26 -2.82 45.38
C SER A 117 2.51 -3.69 45.53
N MET A 118 3.59 -3.07 46.01
CA MET A 118 4.56 -3.77 46.83
C MET A 118 5.08 -2.79 47.89
N THR A 119 4.17 -2.40 48.79
CA THR A 119 4.55 -2.07 50.16
C THR A 119 4.68 -3.39 50.90
N HIS A 120 5.91 -3.78 51.25
CA HIS A 120 6.29 -4.47 52.49
C HIS A 120 7.77 -4.12 52.76
#